data_AF-A0A6A5TB14-F1
#
_entry.id   AF-A0A6A5TB14-F1
#
_cell.length_a   1.000
_cell.length_b   1.000
_cell.length_c   1.000
_cell.angle_alpha   90.00
_cell.angle_beta   90.00
_cell.angle_gamma   90.00
#
_symmetry.space_group_name_H-M   'P 1'
#
loop_
_entity.id
_entity.type
_entity.pdbx_description
1 polymer ?
#
loop_
_entity_poly.entity_id
_entity_poly.type
_entity_poly.pdbx_seq_one_letter_code
_entity_poly.pdbx_strand_id
1 'polypeptide(L)'
;MYAPPYIFFHSPKGYRWEEGTDPTLHKLPTLNDVPHDRLPSLAINVSQPDTLMTWLEKNNAALISDLTVFVDACCDSPSPQRWCVLFNKLQQEATNIQNLIVYWDSEGPIHIGLGKSVVFVRGLALLKVKRSVDIGGFYAKHWPRYLEKKMGLKPVDKDDVPGSPWVGILRKYQRGTERLNPWIDTKDGIWDIPISGNLFKFSLPK
;
A
#
# COMPACT_ATOMS: atom_id res chain seq x y z
N MET A 1 23.41 -16.73 9.18
CA MET A 1 21.94 -16.82 9.28
C MET A 1 21.39 -15.84 8.25
N TYR A 2 20.50 -16.26 7.35
CA TYR A 2 19.93 -15.37 6.34
C TYR A 2 18.92 -14.41 6.97
N ALA A 3 18.71 -13.25 6.35
CA ALA A 3 17.64 -12.35 6.74
C ALA A 3 16.27 -13.00 6.49
N PRO A 4 15.22 -12.63 7.25
CA PRO A 4 13.86 -13.00 6.92
C PRO A 4 13.54 -12.66 5.45
N PRO A 5 12.91 -13.56 4.68
CA PRO A 5 12.63 -13.33 3.27
C PRO A 5 11.78 -12.08 3.05
N TYR A 6 12.24 -11.21 2.16
CA TYR A 6 11.59 -9.95 1.82
C TYR A 6 11.54 -9.79 0.29
N ILE A 7 10.34 -9.55 -0.24
CA ILE A 7 10.09 -9.41 -1.68
C ILE A 7 9.56 -8.01 -2.02
N PHE A 8 10.10 -7.44 -3.08
CA PHE A 8 9.67 -6.15 -3.63
C PHE A 8 8.94 -6.30 -4.96
N PHE A 9 7.74 -5.71 -5.05
CA PHE A 9 6.89 -5.61 -6.23
C PHE A 9 6.76 -4.15 -6.66
N HIS A 10 7.84 -3.61 -7.23
CA HIS A 10 7.94 -2.20 -7.62
C HIS A 10 8.00 -1.96 -9.14
N SER A 11 8.16 -3.01 -9.92
CA SER A 11 8.18 -2.95 -11.38
C SER A 11 6.85 -3.46 -11.94
N PRO A 12 6.34 -2.93 -13.06
CA PRO A 12 5.18 -3.50 -13.74
C PRO A 12 5.35 -4.99 -14.09
N LYS A 13 6.60 -5.48 -14.14
CA LYS A 13 6.92 -6.88 -14.39
C LYS A 13 7.93 -7.40 -13.38
N GLY A 14 7.62 -8.58 -12.84
CA GLY A 14 8.51 -9.33 -11.94
C GLY A 14 8.65 -8.73 -10.55
N TYR A 15 9.47 -9.36 -9.74
CA TYR A 15 9.76 -8.94 -8.38
C TYR A 15 11.26 -9.12 -8.12
N ARG A 16 11.77 -8.49 -7.07
CA ARG A 16 13.14 -8.69 -6.60
C ARG A 16 13.15 -9.10 -5.14
N TRP A 17 14.14 -9.87 -4.75
CA TRP A 17 14.39 -10.21 -3.36
C TRP A 17 15.29 -9.15 -2.72
N GLU A 18 15.12 -8.95 -1.41
CA GLU A 18 16.06 -8.17 -0.60
C GLU A 18 17.44 -8.86 -0.55
N GLU A 19 18.48 -8.05 -0.51
CA GLU A 19 19.85 -8.53 -0.33
C GLU A 19 19.98 -9.31 0.99
N GLY A 20 20.64 -10.47 0.94
CA GLY A 20 20.80 -11.35 2.12
C GLY A 20 19.65 -12.33 2.37
N THR A 21 18.62 -12.36 1.51
CA THR A 21 17.64 -13.45 1.48
C THR A 21 18.32 -14.77 1.06
N ASP A 22 17.88 -15.91 1.61
CA ASP A 22 18.37 -17.23 1.22
C ASP A 22 18.22 -17.45 -0.30
N PRO A 23 19.32 -17.56 -1.07
CA PRO A 23 19.29 -17.61 -2.53
C PRO A 23 18.64 -18.87 -3.09
N THR A 24 18.47 -19.91 -2.27
CA THR A 24 17.78 -21.12 -2.71
C THR A 24 16.27 -20.91 -2.83
N LEU A 25 15.68 -19.96 -2.11
CA LEU A 25 14.27 -19.57 -2.26
C LEU A 25 14.00 -18.98 -3.65
N HIS A 26 15.00 -18.32 -4.26
CA HIS A 26 14.87 -17.67 -5.56
C HIS A 26 14.65 -18.68 -6.71
N LYS A 27 15.05 -19.94 -6.49
CA LYS A 27 14.97 -21.01 -7.49
C LYS A 27 13.66 -21.78 -7.42
N LEU A 28 12.85 -21.54 -6.39
CA LEU A 28 11.60 -22.26 -6.19
C LEU A 28 10.50 -21.69 -7.10
N PRO A 29 9.71 -22.55 -7.76
CA PRO A 29 8.57 -22.10 -8.56
C PRO A 29 7.42 -21.55 -7.69
N THR A 30 7.36 -21.98 -6.43
CA THR A 30 6.38 -21.56 -5.41
C THR A 30 7.00 -21.66 -4.03
N LEU A 31 6.51 -20.85 -3.08
CA LEU A 31 6.89 -20.89 -1.68
C LEU A 31 5.95 -21.76 -0.82
N ASN A 32 4.90 -22.34 -1.41
CA ASN A 32 3.84 -23.03 -0.66
C ASN A 32 4.33 -24.22 0.17
N ASP A 33 5.34 -24.92 -0.32
CA ASP A 33 5.88 -26.14 0.31
C ASP A 33 7.19 -25.86 1.06
N VAL A 34 7.56 -24.58 1.25
CA VAL A 34 8.77 -24.22 1.97
C VAL A 34 8.58 -24.56 3.46
N PRO A 35 9.48 -25.35 4.05
CA PRO A 35 9.45 -25.65 5.47
C PRO A 35 9.42 -24.38 6.33
N HIS A 36 8.64 -24.39 7.41
CA HIS A 36 8.41 -23.20 8.23
C HIS A 36 9.70 -22.64 8.88
N ASP A 37 10.66 -23.50 9.20
CA ASP A 37 11.99 -23.10 9.70
C ASP A 37 12.79 -22.25 8.69
N ARG A 38 12.47 -22.37 7.40
CA ARG A 38 13.09 -21.62 6.30
C ARG A 38 12.28 -20.41 5.85
N LEU A 39 10.99 -20.38 6.19
CA LEU A 39 10.08 -19.26 5.95
C LEU A 39 9.27 -18.95 7.22
N PRO A 40 9.95 -18.53 8.31
CA PRO A 40 9.27 -18.23 9.57
C PRO A 40 8.36 -17.00 9.45
N SER A 41 8.73 -16.08 8.55
CA SER A 41 7.98 -14.89 8.16
C SER A 41 8.27 -14.57 6.70
N LEU A 42 7.35 -13.86 6.04
CA LEU A 42 7.52 -13.34 4.68
C LEU A 42 7.07 -11.89 4.65
N ALA A 43 8.03 -11.01 4.38
CA ALA A 43 7.76 -9.61 4.15
C ALA A 43 7.56 -9.32 2.67
N ILE A 44 6.54 -8.53 2.36
CA ILE A 44 6.25 -8.06 1.01
C ILE A 44 6.16 -6.55 1.03
N ASN A 45 6.83 -5.90 0.08
CA ASN A 45 6.63 -4.50 -0.24
C ASN A 45 6.11 -4.37 -1.65
N VAL A 46 4.96 -3.73 -1.79
CA VAL A 46 4.26 -3.60 -3.05
C VAL A 46 3.99 -2.14 -3.36
N SER A 47 4.38 -1.70 -4.56
CA SER A 47 3.85 -0.49 -5.20
C SER A 47 3.14 -0.78 -6.51
N GLN A 48 3.26 -2.00 -7.04
CA GLN A 48 2.59 -2.48 -8.25
C GLN A 48 1.65 -3.65 -7.89
N PRO A 49 0.35 -3.38 -7.64
CA PRO A 49 -0.57 -4.37 -7.08
C PRO A 49 -0.81 -5.54 -8.04
N ASP A 50 -0.81 -5.32 -9.36
CA ASP A 50 -1.06 -6.38 -10.34
C ASP A 50 0.11 -7.37 -10.41
N THR A 51 1.33 -6.89 -10.16
CA THR A 51 2.51 -7.75 -10.14
C THR A 51 2.48 -8.69 -8.94
N LEU A 52 2.02 -8.20 -7.78
CA LEU A 52 1.74 -9.06 -6.63
C LEU A 52 0.57 -10.01 -6.91
N MET A 53 -0.49 -9.56 -7.58
CA MET A 53 -1.61 -10.43 -7.98
C MET A 53 -1.12 -11.61 -8.84
N THR A 54 -0.28 -11.37 -9.86
CA THR A 54 0.29 -12.44 -10.68
C THR A 54 1.15 -13.41 -9.85
N TRP A 55 1.89 -12.91 -8.85
CA TRP A 55 2.66 -13.79 -7.95
C TRP A 55 1.76 -14.65 -7.07
N LEU A 56 0.63 -14.10 -6.61
CA LEU A 56 -0.39 -14.78 -5.83
C LEU A 56 -1.20 -15.83 -6.62
N GLU A 57 -1.05 -15.91 -7.95
CA GLU A 57 -1.60 -17.02 -8.74
C GLU A 57 -0.86 -18.34 -8.46
N LYS A 58 0.40 -18.26 -7.99
CA LYS A 58 1.27 -19.43 -7.75
C LYS A 58 1.62 -19.63 -6.28
N ASN A 59 1.39 -18.63 -5.45
CA ASN A 59 1.79 -18.61 -4.04
C ASN A 59 0.61 -18.28 -3.15
N ASN A 60 0.55 -18.94 -2.00
CA ASN A 60 -0.50 -18.78 -1.01
C ASN A 60 -0.33 -17.44 -0.27
N ALA A 61 -1.36 -16.59 -0.34
CA ALA A 61 -1.38 -15.29 0.35
C ALA A 61 -1.24 -15.42 1.88
N ALA A 62 -1.62 -16.57 2.46
CA ALA A 62 -1.47 -16.84 3.89
C ALA A 62 -0.01 -16.93 4.35
N LEU A 63 0.96 -17.02 3.43
CA LEU A 63 2.38 -16.95 3.76
C LEU A 63 2.80 -15.53 4.19
N ILE A 64 2.10 -14.50 3.73
CA ILE A 64 2.45 -13.10 3.98
C ILE A 64 2.21 -12.77 5.45
N SER A 65 3.29 -12.45 6.16
CA SER A 65 3.23 -11.99 7.55
C SER A 65 3.35 -10.47 7.66
N ASP A 66 4.11 -9.84 6.78
CA ASP A 66 4.40 -8.41 6.85
C ASP A 66 4.12 -7.79 5.48
N LEU A 67 3.22 -6.81 5.43
CA LEU A 67 2.83 -6.14 4.18
C LEU A 67 3.15 -4.66 4.25
N THR A 68 3.96 -4.19 3.32
CA THR A 68 4.19 -2.76 3.06
C THR A 68 3.49 -2.38 1.76
N VAL A 69 2.55 -1.44 1.86
CA VAL A 69 1.88 -0.81 0.72
C VAL A 69 2.55 0.54 0.48
N PHE A 70 3.38 0.60 -0.55
CA PHE A 70 4.05 1.82 -0.97
C PHE A 70 3.26 2.46 -2.10
N VAL A 71 2.61 3.58 -1.82
CA VAL A 71 1.76 4.29 -2.79
C VAL A 71 2.60 5.36 -3.46
N ASP A 72 3.11 5.02 -4.64
CA ASP A 72 3.96 5.88 -5.45
C ASP A 72 3.23 7.16 -5.89
N ALA A 73 3.98 8.26 -5.98
CA ALA A 73 3.53 9.57 -6.43
C ALA A 73 3.55 9.72 -7.96
N CYS A 74 4.25 8.85 -8.69
CA CYS A 74 4.46 8.97 -10.12
C CYS A 74 3.16 8.92 -10.95
N CYS A 75 3.16 9.51 -12.16
CA CYS A 75 2.01 9.52 -13.08
C CYS A 75 1.54 8.12 -13.51
N ASP A 76 2.41 7.12 -13.43
CA ASP A 76 2.12 5.71 -13.73
C ASP A 76 1.70 4.92 -12.49
N SER A 77 1.44 5.60 -11.37
CA SER A 77 0.97 4.99 -10.13
C SER A 77 -0.36 4.26 -10.38
N PRO A 78 -0.53 3.03 -9.84
CA PRO A 78 -1.75 2.25 -10.04
C PRO A 78 -2.99 2.98 -9.52
N SER A 79 -4.10 2.87 -10.26
CA SER A 79 -5.37 3.48 -9.84
C SER A 79 -5.91 2.86 -8.54
N PRO A 80 -6.77 3.59 -7.79
CA PRO A 80 -7.43 3.04 -6.61
C PRO A 80 -8.14 1.71 -6.88
N GLN A 81 -8.74 1.54 -8.06
CA GLN A 81 -9.45 0.32 -8.41
C GLN A 81 -8.52 -0.89 -8.54
N ARG A 82 -7.32 -0.72 -9.10
CA ARG A 82 -6.30 -1.78 -9.19
C ARG A 82 -5.84 -2.22 -7.80
N TRP A 83 -5.66 -1.26 -6.89
CA TRP A 83 -5.40 -1.55 -5.48
C TRP A 83 -6.55 -2.28 -4.79
N CYS A 84 -7.80 -1.88 -5.01
CA CYS A 84 -8.97 -2.56 -4.44
C CYS A 84 -9.06 -4.03 -4.87
N VAL A 85 -8.69 -4.36 -6.12
CA VAL A 85 -8.65 -5.76 -6.58
C VAL A 85 -7.69 -6.59 -5.72
N LEU A 86 -6.47 -6.07 -5.49
CA LEU A 86 -5.50 -6.73 -4.62
C LEU A 86 -6.02 -6.85 -3.18
N PHE A 87 -6.55 -5.76 -2.60
CA PHE A 87 -7.03 -5.78 -1.22
C PHE A 87 -8.19 -6.76 -1.00
N ASN A 88 -9.10 -6.90 -1.98
CA ASN A 88 -10.18 -7.88 -1.91
C ASN A 88 -9.63 -9.32 -1.87
N LYS A 89 -8.62 -9.64 -2.68
CA LYS A 89 -7.97 -10.96 -2.65
C LYS A 89 -7.28 -11.19 -1.30
N LEU A 90 -6.50 -10.22 -0.83
CA LEU A 90 -5.78 -10.32 0.43
C LEU A 90 -6.71 -10.44 1.65
N GLN A 91 -7.83 -9.71 1.68
CA GLN A 91 -8.82 -9.84 2.76
C GLN A 91 -9.38 -11.27 2.88
N GLN A 92 -9.53 -11.95 1.74
CA GLN A 92 -10.09 -13.31 1.68
C GLN A 92 -9.03 -14.37 1.99
N GLU A 93 -7.81 -14.21 1.47
CA GLU A 93 -6.81 -15.28 1.42
C GLU A 93 -5.61 -15.06 2.36
N ALA A 94 -5.23 -13.81 2.64
CA ALA A 94 -4.07 -13.49 3.47
C ALA A 94 -4.42 -13.54 4.96
N THR A 95 -4.54 -14.76 5.49
CA THR A 95 -4.97 -15.00 6.87
C THR A 95 -3.89 -14.75 7.93
N ASN A 96 -2.66 -14.41 7.54
CA ASN A 96 -1.51 -14.31 8.43
C ASN A 96 -0.85 -12.92 8.52
N ILE A 97 -1.42 -11.87 7.91
CA ILE A 97 -0.84 -10.53 7.98
C ILE A 97 -0.80 -10.06 9.45
N GLN A 98 0.41 -9.98 10.00
CA GLN A 98 0.70 -9.52 11.34
C GLN A 98 0.83 -8.00 11.35
N ASN A 99 1.66 -7.46 10.46
CA ASN A 99 2.01 -6.05 10.43
C ASN A 99 1.70 -5.45 9.06
N LEU A 100 1.10 -4.27 9.06
CA LEU A 100 0.82 -3.48 7.87
C LEU A 100 1.55 -2.14 7.97
N ILE A 101 2.28 -1.78 6.92
CA ILE A 101 2.84 -0.44 6.73
C ILE A 101 2.21 0.16 5.48
N VAL A 102 1.77 1.40 5.55
CA VAL A 102 1.27 2.14 4.38
C VAL A 102 1.98 3.47 4.27
N TYR A 103 2.65 3.69 3.15
CA TYR A 103 3.39 4.92 2.90
C TYR A 103 2.84 5.61 1.66
N TRP A 104 2.35 6.84 1.82
CA TRP A 104 1.88 7.66 0.70
C TRP A 104 2.97 8.61 0.24
N ASP A 105 3.63 8.25 -0.86
CA ASP A 105 4.74 9.04 -1.36
C ASP A 105 4.26 10.36 -2.00
N SER A 106 5.20 11.29 -2.17
CA SER A 106 4.99 12.56 -2.87
C SER A 106 6.19 12.94 -3.73
N GLU A 107 5.92 13.38 -4.95
CA GLU A 107 6.87 14.04 -5.83
C GLU A 107 6.46 15.52 -5.98
N GLY A 108 7.00 16.35 -5.10
CA GLY A 108 6.68 17.77 -5.05
C GLY A 108 5.22 18.06 -4.66
N PRO A 109 4.71 19.28 -4.93
CA PRO A 109 3.38 19.69 -4.47
C PRO A 109 2.24 19.22 -5.39
N ILE A 110 2.55 18.63 -6.54
CA ILE A 110 1.59 18.31 -7.61
C ILE A 110 1.29 16.82 -7.64
N HIS A 111 2.31 15.99 -7.51
CA HIS A 111 2.21 14.55 -7.59
C HIS A 111 2.21 14.00 -6.18
N ILE A 112 1.02 13.82 -5.64
CA ILE A 112 0.83 13.21 -4.34
C ILE A 112 0.07 11.93 -4.64
N GLY A 113 0.52 10.81 -4.09
CA GLY A 113 -0.09 9.50 -4.34
C GLY A 113 -1.57 9.46 -3.96
N LEU A 114 -2.12 8.27 -3.74
CA LEU A 114 -3.55 8.08 -3.40
C LEU A 114 -3.94 8.57 -1.99
N GLY A 115 -3.23 9.57 -1.44
CA GLY A 115 -3.40 10.14 -0.11
C GLY A 115 -4.75 10.81 0.14
N LYS A 116 -5.44 11.25 -0.93
CA LYS A 116 -6.82 11.77 -0.89
C LYS A 116 -7.87 10.77 -1.38
N SER A 117 -7.47 9.62 -1.92
CA SER A 117 -8.42 8.65 -2.47
C SER A 117 -9.19 7.95 -1.34
N VAL A 118 -10.49 8.23 -1.28
CA VAL A 118 -11.45 7.55 -0.42
C VAL A 118 -11.60 6.10 -0.87
N VAL A 119 -11.62 5.84 -2.18
CA VAL A 119 -11.74 4.47 -2.72
C VAL A 119 -10.57 3.60 -2.23
N PHE A 120 -9.35 4.11 -2.32
CA PHE A 120 -8.15 3.43 -1.86
C PHE A 120 -8.21 3.14 -0.36
N VAL A 121 -8.44 4.15 0.49
CA VAL A 121 -8.41 3.95 1.96
C VAL A 121 -9.54 3.02 2.43
N ARG A 122 -10.70 3.04 1.76
CA ARG A 122 -11.80 2.12 2.03
C ARG A 122 -11.44 0.68 1.68
N GLY A 123 -10.77 0.46 0.56
CA GLY A 123 -10.28 -0.87 0.18
C GLY A 123 -9.19 -1.37 1.13
N LEU A 124 -8.24 -0.50 1.46
CA LEU A 124 -7.16 -0.80 2.41
C LEU A 124 -7.71 -1.24 3.77
N ALA A 125 -8.74 -0.53 4.27
CA ALA A 125 -9.41 -0.81 5.54
C ALA A 125 -10.07 -2.20 5.65
N LEU A 126 -10.16 -2.94 4.55
CA LEU A 126 -10.69 -4.31 4.54
C LEU A 126 -9.67 -5.37 4.95
N LEU A 127 -8.38 -5.04 4.95
CA LEU A 127 -7.32 -5.98 5.30
C LEU A 127 -7.46 -6.44 6.77
N LYS A 128 -7.22 -7.73 7.00
CA LYS A 128 -7.28 -8.36 8.33
C LYS A 128 -5.87 -8.42 8.93
N VAL A 129 -5.48 -7.34 9.60
CA VAL A 129 -4.18 -7.19 10.24
C VAL A 129 -4.27 -7.56 11.71
N LYS A 130 -3.27 -8.25 12.26
CA LYS A 130 -3.34 -8.82 13.62
C LYS A 130 -2.61 -8.04 14.71
N ARG A 131 -1.51 -7.33 14.39
CA ARG A 131 -0.61 -6.76 15.41
C ARG A 131 -0.46 -5.24 15.31
N SER A 132 -0.02 -4.73 14.16
CA SER A 132 0.26 -3.30 14.01
C SER A 132 -0.14 -2.76 12.65
N VAL A 133 -0.50 -1.47 12.66
CA VAL A 133 -0.73 -0.67 11.46
C VAL A 133 0.13 0.58 11.60
N ASP A 134 1.07 0.74 10.68
CA ASP A 134 1.91 1.92 10.59
C ASP A 134 1.55 2.69 9.33
N ILE A 135 1.51 4.02 9.44
CA ILE A 135 1.25 4.92 8.33
C ILE A 135 2.39 5.94 8.21
N GLY A 136 2.56 6.52 7.03
CA GLY A 136 3.53 7.57 6.78
C GLY A 136 3.29 8.28 5.45
N GLY A 137 4.01 9.37 5.23
CA GLY A 137 3.89 10.20 4.04
C GLY A 137 2.63 11.07 4.03
N PHE A 138 2.05 11.29 2.85
CA PHE A 138 1.02 12.30 2.59
C PHE A 138 -0.39 11.70 2.51
N TYR A 139 -1.08 11.66 3.64
CA TYR A 139 -2.44 11.11 3.74
C TYR A 139 -3.45 12.13 4.29
N ALA A 140 -4.72 11.99 3.89
CA ALA A 140 -5.79 12.90 4.30
C ALA A 140 -6.11 12.79 5.79
N LYS A 141 -6.58 13.90 6.36
CA LYS A 141 -6.74 14.11 7.81
C LYS A 141 -7.52 13.01 8.52
N HIS A 142 -8.54 12.44 7.86
CA HIS A 142 -9.43 11.47 8.48
C HIS A 142 -8.94 10.02 8.41
N TRP A 143 -7.85 9.73 7.68
CA TRP A 143 -7.43 8.35 7.37
C TRP A 143 -7.03 7.58 8.63
N PRO A 144 -6.22 8.13 9.57
CA PRO A 144 -5.83 7.39 10.77
C PRO A 144 -7.04 6.95 11.59
N ARG A 145 -7.99 7.87 11.83
CA ARG A 145 -9.22 7.58 12.60
C ARG A 145 -10.12 6.57 11.87
N TYR A 146 -10.18 6.65 10.54
CA TYR A 146 -10.95 5.71 9.75
C TYR A 146 -10.38 4.29 9.83
N LEU A 147 -9.07 4.16 9.63
CA LEU A 147 -8.35 2.89 9.71
C LEU A 147 -8.45 2.30 11.12
N GLU A 148 -8.27 3.10 12.17
CA GLU A 148 -8.45 2.67 13.56
C GLU A 148 -9.81 2.02 13.79
N LYS A 149 -10.89 2.72 13.39
CA LYS A 149 -12.25 2.20 13.57
C LYS A 149 -12.51 0.92 12.78
N LYS A 150 -11.93 0.78 11.59
CA LYS A 150 -12.22 -0.33 10.68
C LYS A 150 -11.37 -1.57 10.94
N MET A 151 -10.12 -1.38 11.30
CA MET A 151 -9.17 -2.46 11.56
C MET A 151 -9.10 -2.84 13.04
N GLY A 152 -9.61 -1.99 13.95
CA GLY A 152 -9.51 -2.21 15.39
C GLY A 152 -8.09 -2.03 15.96
N LEU A 153 -7.18 -1.46 15.17
CA LEU A 153 -5.79 -1.22 15.51
C LEU A 153 -5.51 0.27 15.32
N LYS A 154 -4.95 0.93 16.33
CA LYS A 154 -4.59 2.35 16.24
C LYS A 154 -3.39 2.53 15.30
N PRO A 155 -3.53 3.24 14.17
CA PRO A 155 -2.40 3.49 13.29
C PRO A 155 -1.34 4.37 13.97
N VAL A 156 -0.07 4.04 13.79
CA VAL A 156 1.06 4.85 14.25
C VAL A 156 1.70 5.54 13.06
N ASP A 157 1.83 6.87 13.13
CA ASP A 157 2.56 7.62 12.11
C ASP A 157 4.07 7.50 12.38
N LYS A 158 4.80 6.84 11.47
CA LYS A 158 6.26 6.66 11.61
C LYS A 158 7.06 7.94 11.35
N ASP A 159 6.45 8.91 10.66
CA ASP A 159 7.09 10.19 10.35
C ASP A 159 6.81 11.25 11.43
N ASP A 160 5.98 10.95 12.44
CA ASP A 160 5.71 11.79 13.61
C ASP A 160 6.85 11.74 14.62
N VAL A 161 8.05 12.12 14.17
CA VAL A 161 9.24 12.30 15.01
C VAL A 161 9.18 13.71 15.62
N PRO A 162 9.21 13.87 16.95
CA PRO A 162 9.17 15.18 17.60
C PRO A 162 10.26 16.13 17.07
N GLY A 163 9.86 17.34 16.67
CA GLY A 163 10.76 18.34 16.10
C GLY A 163 11.07 18.15 14.61
N SER A 164 10.55 17.10 13.97
CA SER A 164 10.73 16.86 12.54
C SER A 164 9.96 17.89 11.69
N PRO A 165 10.59 18.45 10.64
CA PRO A 165 9.89 19.25 9.64
C PRO A 165 8.71 18.53 8.99
N TRP A 166 8.73 17.19 8.97
CA TRP A 166 7.69 16.35 8.37
C TRP A 166 6.30 16.60 8.95
N VAL A 167 6.20 16.77 10.28
CA VAL A 167 4.92 17.05 10.95
C VAL A 167 4.28 18.34 10.41
N GLY A 168 5.10 19.36 10.14
CA GLY A 168 4.64 20.62 9.56
C GLY A 168 4.18 20.47 8.12
N ILE A 169 4.89 19.65 7.33
CA ILE A 169 4.59 19.39 5.91
C ILE A 169 3.28 18.59 5.77
N LEU A 170 3.14 17.49 6.52
CA LEU A 170 1.91 16.70 6.53
C LEU A 170 0.71 17.53 6.98
N ARG A 171 0.84 18.33 8.05
CA ARG A 171 -0.24 19.22 8.50
C ARG A 171 -0.67 20.22 7.43
N LYS A 172 0.27 20.74 6.64
CA LYS A 172 -0.05 21.63 5.51
C LYS A 172 -0.82 20.88 4.42
N TYR A 173 -0.40 19.65 4.08
CA TYR A 173 -1.11 18.81 3.12
C TYR A 173 -2.53 18.47 3.56
N GLN A 174 -2.71 18.17 4.85
CA GLN A 174 -4.01 17.80 5.42
C GLN A 174 -5.01 18.95 5.44
N ARG A 175 -4.56 20.22 5.36
CA ARG A 175 -5.45 21.37 5.17
C ARG A 175 -6.13 21.27 3.81
N GLY A 176 -7.46 21.35 3.80
CA GLY A 176 -8.28 21.18 2.59
C GLY A 176 -8.74 19.73 2.38
N THR A 177 -8.32 18.78 3.22
CA THR A 177 -8.82 17.38 3.18
C THR A 177 -9.95 17.12 4.18
N GLU A 178 -10.43 18.14 4.89
CA GLU A 178 -11.43 18.01 5.95
C GLU A 178 -12.77 17.48 5.45
N ARG A 179 -13.09 17.77 4.18
CA ARG A 179 -14.34 17.33 3.54
C ARG A 179 -14.32 15.85 3.14
N LEU A 180 -13.14 15.23 3.04
CA LEU A 180 -13.01 13.85 2.58
C LEU A 180 -13.45 12.90 3.70
N ASN A 181 -14.63 12.32 3.56
CA ASN A 181 -15.27 11.54 4.61
C ASN A 181 -15.39 10.06 4.20
N PRO A 182 -14.45 9.19 4.57
CA PRO A 182 -14.45 7.80 4.14
C PRO A 182 -15.57 6.96 4.76
N TRP A 183 -16.36 7.50 5.69
CA TRP A 183 -17.57 6.85 6.21
C TRP A 183 -18.78 7.05 5.29
N ILE A 184 -18.85 8.18 4.58
CA ILE A 184 -20.00 8.57 3.75
C ILE A 184 -19.64 8.46 2.27
N ASP A 185 -18.48 8.99 1.90
CA ASP A 185 -18.02 9.03 0.52
C ASP A 185 -17.65 7.62 0.04
N THR A 186 -18.06 7.31 -1.19
CA THR A 186 -17.82 6.00 -1.84
C THR A 186 -17.03 6.12 -3.13
N LYS A 187 -16.74 7.35 -3.56
CA LYS A 187 -16.05 7.67 -4.81
C LYS A 187 -15.05 8.78 -4.54
N ASP A 188 -14.00 8.81 -5.35
CA ASP A 188 -13.02 9.89 -5.35
C ASP A 188 -13.56 11.09 -6.15
N GLY A 189 -13.23 12.30 -5.71
CA GLY A 189 -13.41 13.49 -6.53
C GLY A 189 -12.37 13.56 -7.64
N ILE A 190 -12.65 14.37 -8.67
CA ILE A 190 -11.77 14.52 -9.85
C ILE A 190 -10.36 15.03 -9.49
N TRP A 191 -10.21 15.68 -8.34
CA TRP A 191 -8.97 16.25 -7.83
C TRP A 191 -8.33 15.43 -6.70
N ASP A 192 -8.92 14.29 -6.34
CA ASP A 192 -8.47 13.44 -5.23
C ASP A 192 -7.57 12.29 -5.69
N ILE A 193 -7.46 12.08 -7.01
CA ILE A 193 -6.57 11.12 -7.65
C ILE A 193 -5.51 11.84 -8.50
N PRO A 194 -4.30 11.28 -8.65
CA PRO A 194 -3.31 11.79 -9.59
C PRO A 194 -3.91 11.89 -10.99
N ILE A 195 -3.71 13.02 -11.66
CA ILE A 195 -4.13 13.21 -13.04
C ILE A 195 -3.25 12.31 -13.90
N SER A 196 -3.79 11.18 -14.36
CA SER A 196 -3.11 10.38 -15.38
C SER A 196 -3.02 11.21 -16.67
N GLY A 197 -1.87 11.17 -17.35
CA GLY A 197 -1.57 11.99 -18.55
C GLY A 197 -2.53 11.80 -19.73
N ASN A 198 -3.49 10.87 -19.65
CA ASN A 198 -4.52 10.65 -20.67
C ASN A 198 -5.66 11.68 -20.67
N LEU A 199 -5.80 12.53 -19.66
CA LEU A 199 -6.80 13.62 -19.67
C LEU A 199 -6.47 14.73 -20.70
N PHE A 200 -5.22 14.83 -21.16
CA PHE A 200 -4.85 15.72 -22.27
C PHE A 200 -5.22 15.16 -23.67
N LYS A 201 -5.79 13.94 -23.77
CA LYS A 201 -6.29 13.40 -25.05
C LYS A 201 -7.77 13.72 -25.31
N PHE A 202 -8.47 14.33 -24.36
CA PHE A 202 -9.85 14.77 -24.55
C PHE A 202 -9.92 16.30 -24.46
N SER A 203 -9.63 16.97 -25.56
CA SER A 203 -10.39 18.12 -26.11
C SER A 203 -9.60 18.79 -27.23
N LEU A 204 -10.10 18.71 -28.46
CA LEU A 204 -10.59 19.87 -29.22
C LEU A 204 -11.35 19.33 -30.44
N PRO A 205 -12.68 19.50 -30.55
CA PRO A 205 -13.33 19.38 -31.85
C PRO A 205 -12.78 20.48 -32.76
N LYS A 206 -12.48 20.12 -34.02
CA LYS A 206 -12.17 21.07 -35.09
C LYS A 206 -13.36 21.96 -35.40
#